data_AF-A0A3P9P3E4-F1
#
_entry.id   AF-A0A3P9P3E4-F1
#
_cell.length_a   1.000
_cell.length_b   1.000
_cell.length_c   1.000
_cell.angle_alpha   90.00
_cell.angle_beta   90.00
_cell.angle_gamma   90.00
#
_symmetry.space_group_name_H-M   'P 1'
#
loop_
_entity.id
_entity.type
_entity.pdbx_description
1 polymer ?
#
loop_
_entity_poly.entity_id
_entity_poly.type
_entity_poly.pdbx_seq_one_letter_code
_entity_poly.pdbx_strand_id
1 'polypeptide(L)' 'MALIGDTVATVSGLVTGVLNFFTDFFLTPPLKATLMFLEEAELKTLKGEIKTFKAKTLWEKSGAVVMAVRRPG' A
#
# COMPACT_ATOMS: atom_id res chain seq x y z
N MET A 1 -27.91 -24.38 21.87
CA MET A 1 -27.47 -22.99 21.59
C MET A 1 -26.18 -22.93 20.76
N ALA A 2 -25.19 -23.82 20.97
CA ALA A 2 -23.94 -23.84 20.19
C ALA A 2 -24.13 -24.13 18.68
N LEU A 3 -24.93 -25.14 18.33
CA LEU A 3 -25.13 -25.57 16.93
C LEU A 3 -25.73 -24.48 16.01
N ILE A 4 -26.55 -23.58 16.57
CA ILE A 4 -27.19 -22.49 15.82
C ILE A 4 -26.24 -21.31 15.65
N GLY A 5 -25.40 -21.03 16.67
CA GLY A 5 -24.36 -20.01 16.57
C GLY A 5 -23.30 -20.34 15.51
N ASP A 6 -22.84 -21.60 15.49
CA ASP A 6 -21.79 -22.06 14.56
C ASP A 6 -22.26 -22.06 13.10
N THR A 7 -23.52 -22.44 12.86
CA THR A 7 -24.13 -22.42 11.53
C THR A 7 -24.36 -21.00 11.02
N VAL A 8 -24.83 -20.09 11.88
CA VAL A 8 -25.00 -18.66 11.52
C VAL A 8 -23.65 -18.01 11.21
N ALA A 9 -22.60 -18.31 11.98
CA ALA A 9 -21.25 -17.79 11.74
C ALA A 9 -20.63 -18.32 10.43
N THR A 10 -20.89 -19.60 10.11
CA THR A 10 -20.40 -20.20 8.85
C THR A 10 -21.08 -19.56 7.64
N VAL A 11 -22.41 -19.39 7.68
CA VAL A 11 -23.15 -18.77 6.58
C VAL A 11 -22.77 -17.31 6.40
N SER A 12 -22.64 -16.53 7.48
CA SER A 12 -22.23 -15.12 7.38
C SER A 12 -20.80 -14.98 6.86
N GLY A 13 -19.87 -15.83 7.32
CA GLY A 13 -18.50 -15.87 6.81
C GLY A 13 -18.42 -16.19 5.32
N LEU A 14 -19.23 -17.14 4.84
CA LEU A 14 -19.32 -17.46 3.41
C LEU A 14 -19.84 -16.28 2.59
N VAL A 15 -20.89 -15.60 3.05
CA VAL A 15 -21.44 -14.41 2.38
C VAL A 15 -20.40 -13.30 2.30
N THR A 16 -19.74 -12.98 3.42
CA THR A 16 -18.67 -11.98 3.45
C THR A 16 -17.50 -12.36 2.55
N GLY A 17 -17.09 -13.64 2.54
CA GLY A 17 -16.03 -14.14 1.67
C GLY A 17 -16.34 -13.96 0.18
N VAL A 18 -17.58 -14.26 -0.22
CA VAL A 18 -18.03 -14.09 -1.61
C VAL A 18 -18.08 -12.61 -2.00
N LEU A 19 -18.64 -11.75 -1.14
CA LEU A 19 -18.69 -10.31 -1.40
C LEU A 19 -17.29 -9.72 -1.52
N ASN A 20 -16.37 -10.05 -0.61
CA ASN A 20 -14.98 -9.61 -0.67
C ASN A 20 -14.28 -10.12 -1.92
N PHE A 21 -14.50 -11.38 -2.32
CA PHE A 21 -13.92 -11.91 -3.56
C PHE A 21 -14.32 -11.08 -4.78
N PHE A 22 -15.61 -10.73 -4.89
CA PHE A 22 -16.07 -9.86 -5.98
C PHE A 22 -15.48 -8.45 -5.87
N THR A 23 -15.53 -7.84 -4.67
CA THR A 23 -14.95 -6.50 -4.47
C THR A 23 -13.48 -6.48 -4.86
N ASP A 24 -12.67 -7.42 -4.35
CA ASP A 24 -11.25 -7.54 -4.64
C ASP A 24 -10.96 -7.79 -6.13
N PHE A 25 -11.82 -8.53 -6.83
CA PHE A 25 -11.69 -8.75 -8.28
C PHE A 25 -11.91 -7.45 -9.09
N PHE A 26 -12.78 -6.57 -8.62
CA PHE A 26 -13.03 -5.26 -9.25
C PHE A 26 -12.08 -4.15 -8.76
N LEU A 27 -11.32 -4.38 -7.69
CA LEU A 27 -10.31 -3.42 -7.26
C LEU A 27 -9.21 -3.33 -8.33
N THR A 28 -8.99 -2.13 -8.84
CA THR A 28 -7.82 -1.86 -9.69
C THR A 28 -6.55 -2.21 -8.89
N PRO A 29 -5.68 -3.09 -9.41
CA PRO A 29 -4.41 -3.40 -8.76
C PRO A 29 -3.67 -2.10 -8.45
N PRO A 30 -3.09 -1.97 -7.25
CA PRO A 30 -2.38 -0.75 -6.89
C PRO A 30 -1.26 -0.52 -7.91
N LEU A 31 -1.24 0.68 -8.49
CA LEU A 31 -0.23 1.05 -9.45
C LEU A 31 1.14 0.98 -8.75
N LYS A 32 2.02 0.10 -9.22
CA LYS A 32 3.40 0.07 -8.76
C LYS A 32 4.04 1.40 -9.17
N ALA A 33 4.60 2.12 -8.20
CA ALA A 33 5.37 3.31 -8.52
C ALA A 33 6.51 2.91 -9.46
N THR A 34 6.56 3.53 -10.65
CA THR A 34 7.64 3.30 -11.60
C THR A 34 8.93 3.92 -11.07
N LEU A 35 10.09 3.40 -11.49
CA LEU A 35 11.38 4.00 -11.12
C LEU A 35 11.43 5.48 -11.53
N MET A 36 10.94 5.81 -12.72
CA MET A 36 10.86 7.18 -13.22
C MET A 36 10.04 8.09 -12.28
N PHE A 37 8.89 7.62 -11.79
CA PHE A 37 8.09 8.37 -10.82
C PHE A 37 8.83 8.54 -9.48
N LEU A 38 9.47 7.49 -8.98
CA LEU A 38 10.22 7.54 -7.73
C LEU A 38 11.43 8.46 -7.82
N GLU A 39 12.14 8.48 -8.94
CA GLU A 39 13.32 9.32 -9.17
C GLU A 39 12.97 10.81 -9.19
N GLU A 40 11.83 11.17 -9.77
CA GLU A 40 11.35 12.54 -9.90
C GLU A 40 10.67 13.08 -8.64
N ALA A 41 10.36 12.22 -7.66
CA ALA A 41 9.70 12.63 -6.42
C ALA A 41 10.51 13.69 -5.67
N GLU A 42 9.85 14.77 -5.25
CA GLU A 42 10.46 15.81 -4.42
C GLU A 42 10.48 15.39 -2.95
N LEU A 43 11.66 15.39 -2.35
CA LEU A 43 11.90 15.09 -0.96
C LEU A 43 12.24 16.35 -0.20
N LYS A 44 11.69 16.47 1.01
CA LYS A 44 11.94 17.58 1.93
C LYS A 44 12.58 17.07 3.21
N THR A 45 13.66 17.71 3.64
CA THR A 45 14.25 17.40 4.95
C THR A 45 13.29 17.80 6.07
N LEU A 46 13.10 16.90 7.04
CA LEU A 46 12.23 17.14 8.20
C LEU A 46 12.97 17.74 9.40
N LYS A 47 14.30 17.59 9.45
CA LYS A 47 15.15 18.07 10.54
C LYS A 47 16.32 18.87 9.97
N GLY A 48 16.75 19.91 10.69
CA GLY A 48 17.84 20.79 10.28
C GLY A 48 17.40 21.81 9.24
N GLU A 49 18.29 22.17 8.32
CA GLU A 49 17.99 23.09 7.22
C GLU A 49 16.96 22.45 6.27
N ILE A 50 15.86 23.16 6.03
CA ILE A 50 14.79 22.70 5.14
C ILE A 50 15.26 22.83 3.69
N LYS A 51 15.52 21.69 3.04
CA LYS A 51 15.91 21.59 1.64
C LYS A 51 14.94 20.70 0.89
N THR A 52 14.65 21.09 -0.35
CA THR A 52 13.90 20.27 -1.30
C THR A 52 14.86 19.77 -2.37
N PHE A 53 14.81 18.48 -2.69
CA PHE A 53 15.61 17.88 -3.75
C PHE A 53 14.89 16.65 -4.33
N LYS A 54 15.26 16.25 -5.55
CA LYS A 54 14.71 15.05 -6.18
C LYS A 54 15.26 13.79 -5.51
N ALA A 55 14.44 12.75 -5.40
CA ALA A 55 14.84 11.47 -4.84
C ALA A 55 16.06 10.86 -5.55
N LYS A 56 16.16 11.00 -6.89
CA LYS A 56 17.31 10.53 -7.67
C LYS A 56 18.66 11.03 -7.13
N THR A 57 18.69 12.26 -6.60
CA THR A 57 19.91 12.89 -6.09
C THR A 57 20.49 12.13 -4.88
N LEU A 58 19.67 11.41 -4.11
CA LEU A 58 20.13 10.56 -3.01
C LEU A 58 20.83 9.29 -3.53
N TRP A 59 20.28 8.65 -4.55
CA TRP A 59 20.93 7.49 -5.17
C TRP A 59 22.29 7.91 -5.75
N GLU A 60 22.33 8.96 -6.56
CA GLU A 60 23.56 9.40 -7.23
C GLU A 60 24.68 9.78 -6.25
N LYS A 61 24.32 10.40 -5.11
CA LYS A 61 25.32 10.90 -4.13
C LYS A 61 25.75 9.88 -3.09
N SER A 62 24.84 9.02 -2.62
CA SER A 62 25.10 8.13 -1.48
C SER A 62 24.66 6.68 -1.70
N GLY A 63 24.08 6.35 -2.86
CA GLY A 63 23.50 5.03 -3.13
C GLY A 63 22.21 4.75 -2.34
N ALA A 64 21.61 5.77 -1.72
CA ALA A 64 20.38 5.60 -0.97
C ALA A 64 19.18 5.37 -1.90
N VAL A 65 18.39 4.34 -1.57
CA VAL A 65 17.21 3.93 -2.34
C VAL A 65 15.93 4.39 -1.63
N VAL A 66 15.01 4.97 -2.40
CA VAL A 66 13.70 5.41 -1.91
C VAL A 66 12.65 4.38 -2.31
N MET A 67 11.86 3.93 -1.35
CA MET A 67 10.77 2.98 -1.57
C MET A 67 9.45 3.58 -1.09
N ALA A 68 8.43 3.55 -1.96
CA ALA A 68 7.07 3.86 -1.57
C ALA A 68 6.37 2.57 -1.11
N VAL A 69 6.02 2.52 0.18
CA VAL A 69 5.31 1.38 0.78
C VAL A 69 3.89 1.79 1.09
N ARG A 70 2.91 1.01 0.61
CA ARG A 70 1.52 1.14 1.06
C ARG A 70 1.35 0.40 2.38
N ARG A 71 0.56 0.98 3.28
CA ARG A 71 0.10 0.28 4.48
C ARG A 71 -0.82 -0.88 4.07
N PRO A 72 -0.62 -2.10 4.58
CA PRO A 72 -1.61 -3.17 4.43
C PRO A 72 -2.86 -2.83 5.26
N GLY A 73 -4.03 -2.83 4.64
CA GLY A 73 -5.32 -2.54 5.28
C GLY A 73 -6.07 -1.42 4.59
#